data_AF-A0A4R0GYN2-F1
#
_entry.id   AF-A0A4R0GYN2-F1
#
_cell.length_a   1.000
_cell.length_b   1.000
_cell.length_c   1.000
_cell.angle_alpha   90.00
_cell.angle_beta   90.00
_cell.angle_gamma   90.00
#
_symmetry.space_group_name_H-M   'P 1'
#
loop_
_entity.id
_entity.type
_entity.pdbx_description
1 polymer ?
#
loop_
_entity_poly.entity_id
_entity_poly.type
_entity_poly.pdbx_seq_one_letter_code
_entity_poly.pdbx_strand_id
1 'polypeptide(L)'
;MDAVLQQQINQLTLEIARLKEAQEVAEKNVVNLVARSEFTVALISALITDGTISTDDAVDFIKEAPVEIPGFTESVEQARHTVIEILSYPRAHF
;
A
#
# COMPACT_ATOMS: atom_id res chain seq x y z
N MET A 1 -36.82 -24.51 20.15
CA MET A 1 -35.44 -24.02 20.03
C MET A 1 -35.13 -23.20 21.27
N ASP A 2 -34.01 -23.46 21.94
CA ASP A 2 -33.66 -22.78 23.18
C ASP A 2 -33.45 -21.27 22.92
N ALA A 3 -34.09 -20.42 23.73
CA ALA A 3 -34.04 -18.97 23.58
C ALA A 3 -32.61 -18.42 23.72
N VAL A 4 -31.78 -19.10 24.52
CA VAL A 4 -30.36 -18.78 24.69
C VAL A 4 -29.59 -19.02 23.39
N LEU A 5 -29.85 -20.14 22.71
CA LEU A 5 -29.26 -20.47 21.41
C LEU A 5 -29.67 -19.46 20.33
N GLN A 6 -30.94 -19.05 20.30
CA GLN A 6 -31.40 -18.02 19.35
C GLN A 6 -30.69 -16.68 19.58
N GLN A 7 -30.50 -16.28 20.84
CA GLN A 7 -29.80 -15.05 21.19
C GLN A 7 -28.32 -15.10 20.76
N GLN A 8 -27.64 -16.24 20.99
CA GLN A 8 -26.27 -16.45 20.55
C GLN A 8 -26.13 -16.38 19.02
N ILE A 9 -27.05 -17.01 18.29
CA ILE A 9 -27.09 -16.97 16.81
C ILE A 9 -27.28 -15.53 16.31
N ASN A 10 -28.19 -14.78 16.93
CA ASN A 10 -28.43 -13.39 16.54
C ASN A 10 -27.19 -12.51 16.79
N GLN A 11 -26.50 -12.71 17.91
CA GLN A 11 -25.28 -11.97 18.24
C GLN A 11 -24.15 -12.28 17.26
N LEU A 12 -23.90 -13.56 16.96
CA LEU A 12 -22.87 -13.98 16.00
C LEU A 12 -23.18 -13.45 14.59
N THR A 13 -24.45 -13.46 14.19
CA THR A 13 -24.88 -12.93 12.89
C THR A 13 -24.56 -11.43 12.78
N LEU A 14 -24.82 -10.67 13.84
CA LEU A 14 -24.53 -9.24 13.88
C LEU A 14 -23.03 -8.96 13.88
N GLU A 15 -22.24 -9.77 14.59
CA GLU A 15 -20.78 -9.68 14.59
C GLU A 15 -20.18 -9.98 13.22
N ILE A 16 -20.67 -11.02 12.53
CA ILE A 16 -20.28 -11.34 11.15
C ILE A 16 -20.60 -10.18 10.20
N ALA A 17 -21.78 -9.57 10.35
CA ALA A 17 -22.15 -8.42 9.51
C ALA A 17 -21.18 -7.24 9.70
N ARG A 18 -20.81 -6.93 10.96
CA ARG A 18 -19.81 -5.89 11.26
C ARG A 18 -18.43 -6.22 10.73
N LEU A 19 -17.99 -7.46 10.82
CA LEU A 19 -16.69 -7.90 10.29
C LEU A 19 -16.65 -7.76 8.77
N LYS A 20 -17.73 -8.09 8.07
CA LYS A 20 -17.84 -7.91 6.61
C LYS A 20 -17.77 -6.44 6.21
N GLU A 21 -18.46 -5.57 6.92
CA GLU A 21 -18.39 -4.12 6.67
C GLU A 21 -16.98 -3.57 6.91
N ALA A 22 -16.34 -3.97 8.02
CA ALA A 22 -14.96 -3.58 8.31
C ALA A 22 -13.98 -4.09 7.24
N GLN A 23 -14.18 -5.31 6.74
CA GLN A 23 -13.39 -5.89 5.65
C GLN A 23 -13.57 -5.08 4.36
N GLU A 24 -14.80 -4.72 3.98
CA GLU A 24 -15.05 -3.92 2.77
C GLU A 24 -14.36 -2.55 2.83
N VAL A 25 -14.39 -1.90 3.99
CA VAL A 25 -13.68 -0.62 4.21
C VAL A 25 -12.17 -0.83 4.10
N ALA A 26 -11.63 -1.89 4.69
CA ALA A 26 -10.20 -2.21 4.58
C ALA A 26 -9.79 -2.46 3.12
N GLU A 27 -10.57 -3.22 2.36
CA GLU A 27 -10.32 -3.50 0.94
C GLU A 27 -10.30 -2.21 0.10
N LYS A 28 -11.29 -1.32 0.30
CA LYS A 28 -11.31 -0.01 -0.37
C LYS A 28 -10.07 0.82 -0.05
N ASN A 29 -9.64 0.82 1.21
CA ASN A 29 -8.44 1.56 1.63
C ASN A 29 -7.17 0.98 1.00
N VAL A 30 -7.05 -0.35 0.91
CA VAL A 30 -5.91 -1.00 0.24
C VAL A 30 -5.89 -0.66 -1.24
N VAL A 31 -7.02 -0.76 -1.96
CA VAL A 31 -7.09 -0.40 -3.39
C VAL A 31 -6.70 1.06 -3.61
N ASN A 32 -7.19 1.99 -2.79
CA ASN A 32 -6.84 3.40 -2.89
C ASN A 32 -5.36 3.65 -2.62
N LEU A 33 -4.79 2.99 -1.60
CA LEU A 33 -3.37 3.09 -1.29
C LEU A 33 -2.51 2.60 -2.45
N VAL A 34 -2.83 1.43 -3.02
CA VAL A 34 -2.12 0.87 -4.19
C VAL A 34 -2.19 1.83 -5.37
N ALA A 35 -3.38 2.32 -5.73
CA ALA A 35 -3.54 3.24 -6.85
C ALA A 35 -2.74 4.54 -6.66
N ARG A 36 -2.74 5.11 -5.46
CA ARG A 36 -1.94 6.31 -5.14
C ARG A 36 -0.44 6.05 -5.25
N SER A 37 0.03 4.90 -4.77
CA SER A 37 1.44 4.51 -4.89
C SER A 37 1.85 4.38 -6.35
N GLU A 38 1.07 3.68 -7.18
CA GLU A 38 1.32 3.52 -8.61
C GLU A 38 1.36 4.87 -9.35
N PHE A 39 0.37 5.75 -9.10
CA PHE A 39 0.37 7.09 -9.70
C PHE A 39 1.56 7.94 -9.25
N THR A 40 2.00 7.80 -8.00
CA THR A 40 3.15 8.55 -7.48
C THR A 40 4.44 8.07 -8.13
N VAL A 41 4.64 6.74 -8.24
CA VAL A 41 5.81 6.17 -8.92
C VAL A 41 5.82 6.54 -10.40
N ALA A 42 4.67 6.50 -11.08
CA ALA A 42 4.55 6.92 -12.47
C ALA A 42 4.88 8.40 -12.67
N LEU A 43 4.39 9.28 -11.78
CA LEU A 43 4.69 10.72 -11.81
C LEU A 43 6.18 10.98 -11.59
N ILE A 44 6.78 10.42 -10.53
CA ILE A 44 8.22 10.56 -10.27
C ILE A 44 9.03 10.04 -11.46
N SER A 45 8.59 8.93 -12.05
CA SER A 45 9.23 8.39 -13.24
C SER A 45 9.16 9.38 -14.40
N ALA A 46 8.00 9.97 -14.70
CA ALA A 46 7.87 10.98 -15.74
C ALA A 46 8.79 12.20 -15.49
N LEU A 47 8.85 12.69 -14.25
CA LEU A 47 9.71 13.82 -13.86
C LEU A 47 11.20 13.53 -14.03
N ILE A 48 11.62 12.30 -13.75
CA ILE A 48 13.00 11.85 -14.01
C ILE A 48 13.26 11.78 -15.53
N THR A 49 12.32 11.27 -16.32
CA THR A 49 12.50 11.14 -17.79
C THR A 49 12.63 12.52 -18.44
N ASP A 50 11.85 13.48 -17.98
CA ASP A 50 11.88 14.86 -18.45
C ASP A 50 13.07 15.67 -17.88
N GLY A 51 13.90 15.05 -17.03
CA GLY A 51 15.08 15.69 -16.44
C GLY A 51 14.77 16.72 -15.35
N THR A 52 13.52 16.80 -14.88
CA THR A 52 13.13 17.70 -13.78
C THR A 52 13.73 17.25 -12.44
N ILE A 53 13.88 15.94 -12.25
CA ILE A 53 14.47 15.34 -11.04
C ILE A 53 15.61 14.41 -11.46
N SER A 54 16.73 14.45 -10.73
CA SER A 54 17.82 13.48 -10.90
C SER A 54 17.40 12.11 -10.36
N THR A 55 17.70 11.04 -11.11
CA THR A 55 17.51 9.67 -10.62
C THR A 55 18.26 9.43 -9.32
N ASP A 56 19.49 9.93 -9.21
CA ASP A 56 20.34 9.72 -8.03
C ASP A 56 19.73 10.40 -6.79
N ASP A 57 19.29 11.67 -6.93
CA ASP A 57 18.65 12.41 -5.84
C ASP A 57 17.35 11.73 -5.37
N ALA A 58 16.55 11.21 -6.31
CA ALA A 58 15.32 10.48 -6.00
C ALA A 58 15.60 9.17 -5.27
N VAL A 59 16.64 8.44 -5.69
CA VAL A 59 17.06 7.18 -5.06
C VAL A 59 17.59 7.43 -3.65
N ASP A 60 18.44 8.45 -3.47
CA ASP A 60 19.00 8.78 -2.16
C ASP A 60 17.93 9.24 -1.18
N PHE A 61 16.96 10.04 -1.63
CA PHE A 61 15.78 10.37 -0.83
C PHE A 61 15.04 9.11 -0.35
N ILE A 62 14.82 8.13 -1.23
CA ILE A 62 14.10 6.89 -0.87
C ILE A 62 14.91 6.03 0.11
N LYS A 63 16.24 6.01 0.02
CA LYS A 63 17.08 5.30 1.00
C LYS A 63 16.94 5.87 2.40
N GLU A 64 16.81 7.19 2.52
CA GLU A 64 16.75 7.90 3.80
C GLU A 64 15.33 8.15 4.30
N ALA A 65 14.30 7.89 3.48
CA ALA A 65 12.91 8.14 3.83
C ALA A 65 12.50 7.40 5.13
N PRO A 66 12.04 8.12 6.17
CA PRO A 66 11.74 7.54 7.48
C PRO A 66 10.35 6.90 7.49
N VAL A 67 10.20 5.80 6.73
CA VAL A 67 8.97 5.00 6.72
C VAL A 67 9.14 3.88 7.74
N GLU A 68 8.31 3.90 8.78
CA GLU A 68 8.28 2.86 9.80
C GLU A 68 6.85 2.37 10.01
N ILE A 69 6.64 1.07 9.79
CA ILE A 69 5.35 0.42 10.03
C ILE A 69 5.56 -0.70 11.05
N PRO A 70 5.06 -0.56 12.29
CA PRO A 70 5.27 -1.55 13.35
C PRO A 70 4.83 -2.95 12.93
N GLY A 71 5.72 -3.93 13.08
CA GLY A 71 5.47 -5.33 12.70
C GLY A 71 5.67 -5.64 11.21
N PHE A 72 6.00 -4.65 10.38
CA PHE A 72 6.13 -4.81 8.92
C PHE A 72 7.47 -4.28 8.38
N THR A 73 8.51 -4.19 9.22
CA THR A 73 9.84 -3.66 8.84
C THR A 73 10.39 -4.32 7.58
N GLU A 74 10.31 -5.64 7.47
CA GLU A 74 10.81 -6.36 6.28
C GLU A 74 10.04 -5.97 5.02
N SER A 75 8.71 -5.86 5.09
CA SER A 75 7.89 -5.42 3.95
C SER A 75 8.18 -3.98 3.53
N VAL A 76 8.47 -3.10 4.49
CA VAL A 76 8.88 -1.72 4.20
C VAL A 76 10.22 -1.70 3.45
N GLU A 77 11.20 -2.49 3.90
CA GLU A 77 12.51 -2.56 3.22
C GLU A 77 12.43 -3.22 1.84
N GLN A 78 11.57 -4.24 1.67
CA GLN A 78 11.27 -4.81 0.35
C GLN A 78 10.65 -3.76 -0.58
N ALA A 79 9.66 -3.00 -0.10
CA ALA A 79 9.06 -1.92 -0.89
C ALA A 79 10.08 -0.84 -1.26
N ARG A 80 10.95 -0.45 -0.32
CA ARG A 80 12.04 0.50 -0.58
C ARG A 80 12.96 0.00 -1.69
N HIS A 81 13.38 -1.26 -1.61
CA HIS A 81 14.23 -1.88 -2.62
C HIS A 81 13.57 -1.89 -4.00
N THR A 82 12.31 -2.34 -4.09
CA THR A 82 11.57 -2.39 -5.36
C THR A 82 11.41 -1.02 -5.99
N VAL A 83 11.10 0.03 -5.23
CA VAL A 83 10.97 1.38 -5.80
C VAL A 83 12.31 1.88 -6.33
N ILE A 84 13.42 1.65 -5.61
CA ILE A 84 14.76 2.00 -6.09
C ILE A 84 15.07 1.28 -7.41
N GLU A 85 14.76 -0.01 -7.52
CA GLU A 85 14.94 -0.77 -8.77
C GLU A 85 14.14 -0.18 -9.92
N ILE A 86 12.85 0.16 -9.69
CA ILE A 86 11.98 0.77 -10.70
C ILE A 86 12.57 2.10 -11.19
N LEU A 87 13.04 2.96 -10.29
CA LEU A 87 13.59 4.26 -10.66
C LEU A 87 14.95 4.16 -11.34
N SER A 88 15.75 3.15 -10.99
CA SER A 88 17.11 2.93 -11.50
C SER A 88 17.16 2.15 -12.80
N TYR A 89 16.03 1.55 -13.24
CA TYR A 89 16.00 0.74 -14.45
C TYR A 89 16.30 1.60 -15.69
N PRO A 90 17.24 1.19 -16.57
CA PRO A 90 17.57 1.95 -17.76
C PRO A 90 16.33 2.06 -18.64
N ARG A 91 15.83 3.28 -18.79
CA ARG A 91 14.66 3.59 -19.61
C ARG A 91 15.09 3.51 -21.07
N ALA A 92 14.95 2.32 -21.65
CA ALA A 92 14.94 2.20 -23.10
C ALA A 92 13.83 3.13 -23.62
N HIS A 93 14.22 4.07 -24.49
CA HIS A 93 13.33 5.04 -25.11
C HIS A 93 11.97 4.42 -25.46
N PHE A 94 10.90 4.88 -24.80
CA PHE A 94 9.54 4.75 -25.31
C PHE A 94 9.30 5.83 -26.36
#